data_AF-A0A1G9RCD9-F1
#
_entry.id   AF-A0A1G9RCD9-F1
#
_cell.length_a   1.000
_cell.length_b   1.000
_cell.length_c   1.000
_cell.angle_alpha   90.00
_cell.angle_beta   90.00
_cell.angle_gamma   90.00
#
_symmetry.space_group_name_H-M   'P 1'
#
loop_
_entity.id
_entity.type
_entity.pdbx_description
1 polymer ?
#
loop_
_entity_poly.entity_id
_entity_poly.type
_entity_poly.pdbx_seq_one_letter_code
_entity_poly.pdbx_strand_id
1 'polypeptide(L)'
;MSGDRIRGAFAGLAVGDAAGWPAARHRAALHAPWSRRLHRELDAFAEEHGVTTLPVPFALNQPTAPLRVGPSDDAEWLAWTALTIDRPRAEAFGELVGGPVRARISVATALDNLAKGVEPPASGHDNPHHFDDAAAVRAVAFGALGRDPTRDAQVTNAYDGLLGARAMAAAVAEAVASGSVAGAVEAALAVLPEDTAIGHNARRALAVTRRAGDPFAAVPALDGVLVDHVYSYGVGAAQTVPAALALAEASGGDLGRAVPAAACLAALADSAPALAGALAGACGGYGAIPEAWIASSRTLAGCCLPDLAGRDLMEIVSNLTEESHDAA
;
A
#
# COMPACT_ATOMS: atom_id res chain seq x y z
N MET A 1 -15.48 -19.23 1.93
CA MET A 1 -14.56 -18.69 2.96
C MET A 1 -13.37 -17.97 2.33
N SER A 2 -12.71 -18.52 1.30
CA SER A 2 -11.66 -17.81 0.55
C SER A 2 -12.13 -16.49 -0.07
N GLY A 3 -13.29 -16.47 -0.74
CA GLY A 3 -13.83 -15.25 -1.37
C GLY A 3 -14.07 -14.08 -0.40
N ASP A 4 -14.52 -14.36 0.82
CA ASP A 4 -14.71 -13.33 1.86
C ASP A 4 -13.37 -12.75 2.34
N ARG A 5 -12.34 -13.59 2.47
CA ARG A 5 -10.97 -13.16 2.84
C ARG A 5 -10.25 -12.44 1.71
N ILE A 6 -10.47 -12.83 0.45
CA ILE A 6 -9.98 -12.09 -0.72
C ILE A 6 -10.56 -10.68 -0.72
N ARG A 7 -11.89 -10.54 -0.57
CA ARG A 7 -12.54 -9.24 -0.43
C ARG A 7 -12.05 -8.48 0.80
N GLY A 8 -11.79 -9.18 1.90
CA GLY A 8 -11.19 -8.64 3.10
C GLY A 8 -9.81 -8.04 2.86
N ALA A 9 -8.93 -8.70 2.10
CA ALA A 9 -7.60 -8.19 1.76
C ALA A 9 -7.67 -6.86 1.00
N PHE A 10 -8.54 -6.78 -0.02
CA PHE A 10 -8.71 -5.57 -0.83
C PHE A 10 -9.36 -4.43 -0.05
N ALA A 11 -10.44 -4.72 0.68
CA ALA A 11 -11.12 -3.71 1.48
C ALA A 11 -10.25 -3.23 2.64
N GLY A 12 -9.52 -4.14 3.28
CA GLY A 12 -8.59 -3.82 4.35
C GLY A 12 -7.46 -2.91 3.88
N LEU A 13 -6.90 -3.18 2.68
CA LEU A 13 -5.92 -2.29 2.06
C LEU A 13 -6.49 -0.89 1.81
N ALA A 14 -7.68 -0.81 1.19
CA ALA A 14 -8.30 0.48 0.90
C ALA A 14 -8.65 1.27 2.18
N VAL A 15 -9.03 0.59 3.26
CA VAL A 15 -9.24 1.21 4.58
C VAL A 15 -7.93 1.74 5.16
N GLY A 16 -6.85 0.96 5.05
CA GLY A 16 -5.53 1.39 5.50
C GLY A 16 -5.03 2.62 4.74
N ASP A 17 -5.08 2.58 3.41
CA ASP A 17 -4.78 3.73 2.52
C ASP A 17 -5.61 4.96 2.93
N ALA A 18 -6.93 4.81 3.06
CA ALA A 18 -7.82 5.90 3.48
C ALA A 18 -7.52 6.47 4.88
N ALA A 19 -6.96 5.67 5.79
CA ALA A 19 -6.59 6.09 7.14
C ALA A 19 -5.24 6.81 7.18
N GLY A 20 -4.35 6.58 6.21
CA GLY A 20 -3.07 7.25 6.06
C GLY A 20 -3.24 8.75 5.82
N TRP A 21 -2.43 9.57 6.49
CA TRP A 21 -2.45 11.02 6.25
C TRP A 21 -2.12 11.43 4.79
N PRO A 22 -1.30 10.68 4.00
CA PRO A 22 -1.03 11.03 2.61
C PRO A 22 -2.26 10.98 1.71
N ALA A 23 -3.25 10.13 1.98
CA ALA A 23 -4.42 9.95 1.12
C ALA A 23 -5.17 11.26 0.87
N ALA A 24 -5.36 12.08 1.91
CA ALA A 24 -5.98 13.39 1.76
C ALA A 24 -5.16 14.32 0.83
N ARG A 25 -3.82 14.23 0.87
CA ARG A 25 -2.94 15.01 -0.02
C ARG A 25 -2.97 14.49 -1.46
N HIS A 26 -2.98 13.17 -1.65
CA HIS A 26 -3.11 12.54 -2.97
C HIS A 26 -4.42 12.93 -3.65
N ARG A 27 -5.53 12.91 -2.90
CA ARG A 27 -6.87 13.26 -3.38
C ARG A 27 -7.06 14.76 -3.58
N ALA A 28 -6.32 15.62 -2.86
CA ALA A 28 -6.32 17.08 -3.08
C ALA A 28 -5.83 17.49 -4.48
N ALA A 29 -5.18 16.59 -5.21
CA ALA A 29 -4.81 16.83 -6.60
C ALA A 29 -5.99 16.78 -7.58
N LEU A 30 -7.16 16.28 -7.15
CA LEU A 30 -8.42 16.40 -7.89
C LEU A 30 -9.00 17.83 -7.85
N HIS A 31 -8.49 18.69 -6.97
CA HIS A 31 -8.85 20.11 -6.97
C HIS A 31 -7.98 20.91 -7.96
N ALA A 32 -8.45 22.13 -8.25
CA ALA A 32 -7.70 23.07 -9.07
C ALA A 32 -6.28 23.31 -8.51
N PRO A 33 -5.23 23.42 -9.36
CA PRO A 33 -3.84 23.51 -8.90
C PRO A 33 -3.53 24.65 -7.91
N TRP A 34 -4.31 25.73 -7.94
CA TRP A 34 -4.13 26.87 -7.04
C TRP A 34 -4.39 26.51 -5.57
N SER A 35 -5.27 25.55 -5.25
CA SER A 35 -5.54 25.17 -3.85
C SER A 35 -4.32 24.50 -3.22
N ARG A 36 -3.63 23.64 -3.98
CA ARG A 36 -2.36 23.01 -3.57
C ARG A 36 -1.20 24.01 -3.49
N ARG A 37 -1.19 25.01 -4.38
CA ARG A 37 -0.20 26.10 -4.30
C ARG A 37 -0.40 26.90 -3.01
N LEU A 38 -1.64 27.30 -2.72
CA LEU A 38 -1.98 28.05 -1.50
C LEU A 38 -1.66 27.26 -0.23
N HIS A 39 -1.88 25.95 -0.22
CA HIS A 39 -1.45 25.10 0.90
C HIS A 39 0.05 25.19 1.19
N ARG A 40 0.91 25.17 0.15
CA ARG A 40 2.36 25.35 0.31
C ARG A 40 2.75 26.76 0.74
N GLU A 41 2.06 27.77 0.23
CA GLU A 41 2.25 29.17 0.65
C GLU A 41 1.90 29.36 2.13
N LEU A 42 0.83 28.71 2.63
CA LEU A 42 0.45 28.73 4.04
C LEU A 42 1.45 27.98 4.94
N ASP A 43 2.05 26.91 4.44
CA ASP A 43 3.07 26.14 5.16
C ASP A 43 4.35 26.96 5.34
N ALA A 44 4.82 27.58 4.24
CA ALA A 44 5.94 28.53 4.28
C ALA A 44 5.64 29.73 5.19
N PHE A 45 4.42 30.29 5.12
CA PHE A 45 4.00 31.36 6.02
C PHE A 45 4.07 30.92 7.49
N ALA A 46 3.62 29.71 7.82
CA ALA A 46 3.65 29.19 9.18
C ALA A 46 5.09 29.06 9.70
N GLU A 47 6.01 28.55 8.87
CA GLU A 47 7.44 28.46 9.17
C GLU A 47 8.05 29.86 9.42
N GLU A 48 7.85 30.81 8.51
CA GLU A 48 8.42 32.15 8.59
C GLU A 48 7.93 32.97 9.79
N HIS A 49 6.73 32.66 10.29
CA HIS A 49 6.08 33.40 11.38
C HIS A 49 6.05 32.64 12.71
N GLY A 50 6.72 31.49 12.81
CA GLY A 50 6.78 30.70 14.05
C GLY A 50 5.42 30.16 14.50
N VAL A 51 4.54 29.83 13.55
CA VAL A 51 3.20 29.29 13.80
C VAL A 51 3.24 27.76 13.69
N THR A 52 2.75 27.06 14.71
CA THR A 52 2.76 25.58 14.76
C THR A 52 1.58 24.92 14.07
N THR A 53 0.59 25.70 13.60
CA THR A 53 -0.58 25.19 12.88
C THR A 53 -0.17 24.82 11.46
N LEU A 54 -0.07 23.53 11.18
CA LEU A 54 0.19 23.03 9.83
C LEU A 54 -1.09 23.16 8.98
N PRO A 55 -1.01 23.72 7.77
CA PRO A 55 -2.15 23.71 6.86
C PRO A 55 -2.50 22.26 6.52
N VAL A 56 -3.79 21.96 6.41
CA VAL A 56 -4.32 20.70 5.86
C VAL A 56 -4.96 20.98 4.50
N PRO A 57 -5.13 19.98 3.61
CA PRO A 57 -5.90 20.17 2.40
C PRO A 57 -7.28 20.77 2.68
N PHE A 58 -7.71 21.75 1.88
CA PHE A 58 -9.01 22.43 2.04
C PHE A 58 -9.68 22.70 0.69
N ALA A 59 -11.01 22.84 0.69
CA ALA A 59 -11.84 22.97 -0.50
C ALA A 59 -12.46 24.37 -0.64
N LEU A 60 -11.66 25.44 -0.60
CA LEU A 60 -12.17 26.80 -0.78
C LEU A 60 -12.73 26.96 -2.20
N ASN A 61 -14.03 27.23 -2.34
CA ASN A 61 -14.73 27.31 -3.63
C ASN A 61 -14.52 26.06 -4.53
N GLN A 62 -14.38 24.87 -3.90
CA GLN A 62 -14.23 23.58 -4.58
C GLN A 62 -15.15 22.54 -3.89
N PRO A 63 -15.48 21.41 -4.54
CA PRO A 63 -16.22 20.33 -3.89
C PRO A 63 -15.43 19.74 -2.71
N THR A 64 -16.11 19.41 -1.61
CA THR A 64 -15.46 18.80 -0.42
C THR A 64 -15.22 17.30 -0.56
N ALA A 65 -15.88 16.63 -1.52
CA ALA A 65 -15.85 15.18 -1.67
C ALA A 65 -14.42 14.57 -1.81
N PRO A 66 -13.48 15.17 -2.57
CA PRO A 66 -12.11 14.66 -2.64
C PRO A 66 -11.38 14.63 -1.28
N LEU A 67 -11.75 15.49 -0.33
CA LEU A 67 -11.07 15.61 0.97
C LEU A 67 -11.77 14.86 2.09
N ARG A 68 -12.90 14.19 1.83
CA ARG A 68 -13.49 13.23 2.76
C ARG A 68 -12.58 12.01 2.85
N VAL A 69 -12.61 11.34 4.00
CA VAL A 69 -11.94 10.05 4.22
C VAL A 69 -12.26 9.12 3.06
N GLY A 70 -11.23 8.55 2.46
CA GLY A 70 -11.35 7.63 1.35
C GLY A 70 -9.98 7.31 0.77
N PRO A 71 -9.90 6.26 -0.06
CA PRO A 71 -8.66 5.66 -0.48
C PRO A 71 -8.02 6.51 -1.59
N SER A 72 -6.74 6.26 -1.85
CA SER A 72 -5.93 7.04 -2.78
C SER A 72 -5.07 6.15 -3.69
N ASP A 73 -3.75 6.34 -3.70
CA ASP A 73 -2.82 5.69 -4.61
C ASP A 73 -2.76 4.17 -4.40
N ASP A 74 -2.65 3.69 -3.16
CA ASP A 74 -2.50 2.26 -2.88
C ASP A 74 -3.70 1.43 -3.37
N ALA A 75 -4.91 1.88 -3.08
CA ALA A 75 -6.12 1.18 -3.54
C ALA A 75 -6.27 1.25 -5.07
N GLU A 76 -5.89 2.36 -5.70
CA GLU A 76 -5.96 2.51 -7.15
C GLU A 76 -4.94 1.62 -7.86
N TRP A 77 -3.70 1.55 -7.36
CA TRP A 77 -2.68 0.64 -7.90
C TRP A 77 -3.02 -0.83 -7.66
N LEU A 78 -3.63 -1.16 -6.52
CA LEU A 78 -4.19 -2.50 -6.29
C LEU A 78 -5.29 -2.83 -7.30
N ALA A 79 -6.25 -1.92 -7.51
CA ALA A 79 -7.37 -2.10 -8.43
C ALA A 79 -6.89 -2.26 -9.88
N TRP A 80 -5.97 -1.41 -10.32
CA TRP A 80 -5.36 -1.52 -11.63
C TRP A 80 -4.63 -2.86 -11.82
N THR A 81 -3.93 -3.32 -10.78
CA THR A 81 -3.28 -4.63 -10.81
C THR A 81 -4.31 -5.73 -10.99
N ALA A 82 -5.39 -5.74 -10.20
CA ALA A 82 -6.47 -6.72 -10.32
C ALA A 82 -7.09 -6.75 -11.72
N LEU A 83 -7.30 -5.59 -12.34
CA LEU A 83 -7.89 -5.49 -13.69
C LEU A 83 -6.96 -5.93 -14.82
N THR A 84 -5.65 -5.96 -14.56
CA THR A 84 -4.63 -6.24 -15.58
C THR A 84 -3.80 -7.49 -15.27
N ILE A 85 -4.19 -8.25 -14.24
CA ILE A 85 -3.36 -9.31 -13.65
C ILE A 85 -3.08 -10.47 -14.62
N ASP A 86 -3.99 -10.73 -15.57
CA ASP A 86 -3.84 -11.77 -16.59
C ASP A 86 -3.09 -11.32 -17.84
N ARG A 87 -2.64 -10.05 -17.88
CA ARG A 87 -1.90 -9.49 -19.01
C ARG A 87 -0.39 -9.60 -18.82
N PRO A 88 0.40 -9.67 -19.90
CA PRO A 88 1.84 -9.50 -19.82
C PRO A 88 2.17 -8.17 -19.12
N ARG A 89 2.94 -8.22 -18.02
CA ARG A 89 3.11 -7.05 -17.14
C ARG A 89 3.80 -5.88 -17.85
N ALA A 90 4.86 -6.14 -18.62
CA ALA A 90 5.54 -5.09 -19.40
C ALA A 90 4.58 -4.35 -20.35
N GLU A 91 3.69 -5.08 -21.02
CA GLU A 91 2.67 -4.51 -21.92
C GLU A 91 1.65 -3.67 -21.14
N ALA A 92 1.11 -4.20 -20.03
CA ALA A 92 0.14 -3.48 -19.20
C ALA A 92 0.70 -2.17 -18.65
N PHE A 93 1.95 -2.15 -18.16
CA PHE A 93 2.61 -0.91 -17.75
C PHE A 93 2.95 -0.01 -18.95
N GLY A 94 3.33 -0.59 -20.09
CA GLY A 94 3.63 0.15 -21.32
C GLY A 94 2.46 1.01 -21.80
N GLU A 95 1.23 0.58 -21.59
CA GLU A 95 0.03 1.38 -21.91
C GLU A 95 -0.15 2.63 -21.05
N LEU A 96 0.47 2.67 -19.87
CA LEU A 96 0.44 3.85 -18.98
C LEU A 96 1.46 4.91 -19.41
N VAL A 97 2.41 4.57 -20.29
CA VAL A 97 3.48 5.48 -20.73
C VAL A 97 2.87 6.70 -21.43
N GLY A 98 3.25 7.90 -20.95
CA GLY A 98 2.75 9.17 -21.48
C GLY A 98 1.31 9.52 -21.08
N GLY A 99 0.63 8.65 -20.33
CA GLY A 99 -0.69 8.91 -19.77
C GLY A 99 -0.66 9.87 -18.57
N PRO A 100 -1.82 10.41 -18.16
CA PRO A 100 -1.94 11.30 -16.99
C PRO A 100 -1.88 10.54 -15.65
N VAL A 101 -0.90 9.65 -15.50
CA VAL A 101 -0.73 8.81 -14.31
C VAL A 101 0.08 9.54 -13.24
N ARG A 102 -0.32 9.38 -11.97
CA ARG A 102 0.51 9.71 -10.81
C ARG A 102 0.92 8.42 -10.11
N ALA A 103 2.19 8.31 -9.80
CA ALA A 103 2.77 7.09 -9.27
C ALA A 103 3.90 7.39 -8.30
N ARG A 104 4.29 6.38 -7.51
CA ARG A 104 5.56 6.40 -6.76
C ARG A 104 6.74 6.53 -7.71
N ILE A 105 7.88 6.99 -7.18
CA ILE A 105 9.07 7.29 -8.00
C ILE A 105 9.58 6.03 -8.70
N SER A 106 9.51 4.84 -8.07
CA SER A 106 9.86 3.58 -8.74
C SER A 106 9.02 3.34 -9.99
N VAL A 107 7.70 3.47 -9.88
CA VAL A 107 6.78 3.25 -11.00
C VAL A 107 6.98 4.31 -12.07
N ALA A 108 7.07 5.59 -11.72
CA ALA A 108 7.31 6.66 -12.67
C ALA A 108 8.62 6.46 -13.46
N THR A 109 9.70 6.08 -12.75
CA THR A 109 11.00 5.80 -13.39
C THR A 109 10.96 4.55 -14.26
N ALA A 110 10.22 3.52 -13.86
CA ALA A 110 10.02 2.32 -14.66
C ALA A 110 9.24 2.62 -15.95
N LEU A 111 8.21 3.48 -15.89
CA LEU A 111 7.50 3.94 -17.09
C LEU A 111 8.45 4.72 -18.03
N ASP A 112 9.32 5.58 -17.50
CA ASP A 112 10.35 6.26 -18.28
C ASP A 112 11.37 5.29 -18.91
N ASN A 113 11.70 4.20 -18.22
CA ASN A 113 12.58 3.15 -18.72
C ASN A 113 11.90 2.35 -19.85
N LEU A 114 10.65 1.95 -19.68
CA LEU A 114 9.85 1.28 -20.71
C LEU A 114 9.68 2.17 -21.96
N ALA A 115 9.47 3.47 -21.77
CA ALA A 115 9.40 4.45 -22.86
C ALA A 115 10.69 4.51 -23.71
N LYS A 116 11.83 4.14 -23.12
CA LYS A 116 13.14 4.06 -23.78
C LYS A 116 13.45 2.66 -24.33
N GLY A 117 12.52 1.72 -24.22
CA GLY A 117 12.69 0.33 -24.65
C GLY A 117 13.52 -0.53 -23.69
N VAL A 118 13.68 -0.11 -22.43
CA VAL A 118 14.33 -0.92 -21.40
C VAL A 118 13.28 -1.87 -20.81
N GLU A 119 13.42 -3.16 -21.11
CA GLU A 119 12.49 -4.20 -20.66
C GLU A 119 12.77 -4.68 -19.22
N PRO A 120 11.78 -5.25 -18.52
CA PRO A 120 12.00 -5.95 -17.26
C PRO A 120 12.96 -7.15 -17.44
N PRO A 121 13.82 -7.46 -16.45
CA PRO A 121 13.89 -6.84 -15.12
C PRO A 121 14.70 -5.54 -15.08
N ALA A 122 15.35 -5.13 -16.17
CA ALA A 122 16.20 -3.94 -16.18
C ALA A 122 15.40 -2.65 -15.91
N SER A 123 14.14 -2.57 -16.36
CA SER A 123 13.26 -1.42 -16.09
C SER A 123 13.08 -1.13 -14.59
N GLY A 124 12.99 -2.18 -13.78
CA GLY A 124 12.83 -2.09 -12.32
C GLY A 124 14.15 -2.17 -11.55
N HIS A 125 15.19 -2.78 -12.13
CA HIS A 125 16.52 -2.87 -11.52
C HIS A 125 17.34 -1.58 -11.69
N ASP A 126 17.39 -1.03 -12.91
CA ASP A 126 18.11 0.21 -13.23
C ASP A 126 17.23 1.42 -12.89
N ASN A 127 16.74 1.42 -11.65
CA ASN A 127 15.82 2.37 -11.08
C ASN A 127 16.39 2.88 -9.75
N PRO A 128 16.54 4.19 -9.55
CA PRO A 128 17.11 4.75 -8.31
C PRO A 128 16.24 4.46 -7.07
N HIS A 129 14.98 4.08 -7.26
CA HIS A 129 14.03 3.75 -6.20
C HIS A 129 13.53 2.29 -6.29
N HIS A 130 14.33 1.40 -6.88
CA HIS A 130 13.98 -0.02 -7.02
C HIS A 130 13.60 -0.72 -5.70
N PHE A 131 14.04 -0.21 -4.57
CA PHE A 131 13.86 -0.76 -3.23
C PHE A 131 12.57 -0.32 -2.53
N ASP A 132 11.77 0.56 -3.15
CA ASP A 132 10.51 1.01 -2.57
C ASP A 132 9.43 -0.09 -2.54
N ASP A 133 8.31 0.19 -1.90
CA ASP A 133 7.23 -0.76 -1.62
C ASP A 133 6.06 -0.73 -2.61
N ALA A 134 6.20 -0.01 -3.73
CA ALA A 134 5.11 0.10 -4.71
C ALA A 134 4.67 -1.27 -5.24
N ALA A 135 5.61 -2.20 -5.42
CA ALA A 135 5.31 -3.57 -5.82
C ALA A 135 4.68 -4.41 -4.68
N ALA A 136 4.92 -4.09 -3.41
CA ALA A 136 4.31 -4.78 -2.27
C ALA A 136 2.80 -4.53 -2.19
N VAL A 137 2.37 -3.30 -2.47
CA VAL A 137 0.95 -2.93 -2.55
C VAL A 137 0.23 -3.73 -3.64
N ARG A 138 0.81 -3.77 -4.84
CA ARG A 138 0.24 -4.54 -5.97
C ARG A 138 0.28 -6.04 -5.73
N ALA A 139 1.29 -6.54 -5.02
CA ALA A 139 1.44 -7.95 -4.69
C ALA A 139 0.31 -8.51 -3.81
N VAL A 140 -0.47 -7.66 -3.13
CA VAL A 140 -1.68 -8.08 -2.41
C VAL A 140 -2.68 -8.77 -3.35
N ALA A 141 -2.89 -8.25 -4.58
CA ALA A 141 -3.77 -8.90 -5.56
C ALA A 141 -3.25 -10.28 -5.97
N PHE A 142 -1.94 -10.40 -6.20
CA PHE A 142 -1.31 -11.68 -6.55
C PHE A 142 -1.44 -12.69 -5.41
N GLY A 143 -1.13 -12.29 -4.17
CA GLY A 143 -1.27 -13.14 -2.99
C GLY A 143 -2.71 -13.59 -2.76
N ALA A 144 -3.69 -12.68 -2.90
CA ALA A 144 -5.10 -13.01 -2.75
C ALA A 144 -5.59 -14.08 -3.74
N LEU A 145 -4.99 -14.13 -4.94
CA LEU A 145 -5.26 -15.14 -5.96
C LEU A 145 -4.31 -16.36 -5.91
N GLY A 146 -3.37 -16.42 -4.96
CA GLY A 146 -2.37 -17.48 -4.88
C GLY A 146 -1.39 -17.50 -6.06
N ARG A 147 -1.08 -16.33 -6.64
CA ARG A 147 -0.20 -16.16 -7.81
C ARG A 147 1.15 -15.54 -7.42
N ASP A 148 2.18 -15.80 -8.23
CA ASP A 148 3.53 -15.22 -8.04
C ASP A 148 3.58 -13.75 -8.55
N PRO A 149 3.94 -12.77 -7.71
CA PRO A 149 4.05 -11.36 -8.10
C PRO A 149 5.35 -11.02 -8.85
N THR A 150 6.30 -11.95 -8.99
CA THR A 150 7.67 -11.65 -9.45
C THR A 150 7.71 -10.87 -10.76
N ARG A 151 6.91 -11.27 -11.76
CA ARG A 151 6.90 -10.61 -13.08
C ARG A 151 6.37 -9.19 -13.03
N ASP A 152 5.44 -8.90 -12.11
CA ASP A 152 4.94 -7.53 -11.89
C ASP A 152 5.99 -6.69 -11.17
N ALA A 153 6.54 -7.21 -10.08
CA ALA A 153 7.51 -6.51 -9.26
C ALA A 153 8.77 -6.15 -10.06
N GLN A 154 9.26 -7.05 -10.92
CA GLN A 154 10.42 -6.81 -11.78
C GLN A 154 10.25 -5.66 -12.78
N VAL A 155 9.01 -5.22 -13.06
CA VAL A 155 8.81 -4.05 -13.92
C VAL A 155 9.30 -2.78 -13.23
N THR A 156 9.07 -2.66 -11.91
CA THR A 156 9.27 -1.39 -11.18
C THR A 156 10.31 -1.45 -10.08
N ASN A 157 10.64 -2.65 -9.59
CA ASN A 157 11.41 -2.86 -8.37
C ASN A 157 12.45 -3.99 -8.51
N ALA A 158 13.43 -3.98 -7.62
CA ALA A 158 14.47 -4.98 -7.47
C ALA A 158 14.93 -5.07 -6.00
N TYR A 159 15.76 -6.06 -5.66
CA TYR A 159 16.29 -6.28 -4.31
C TYR A 159 15.19 -6.25 -3.24
N ASP A 160 15.28 -5.39 -2.23
CA ASP A 160 14.29 -5.29 -1.14
C ASP A 160 12.87 -5.00 -1.64
N GLY A 161 12.70 -4.24 -2.73
CA GLY A 161 11.38 -3.98 -3.31
C GLY A 161 10.75 -5.23 -3.93
N LEU A 162 11.56 -6.06 -4.60
CA LEU A 162 11.12 -7.36 -5.13
C LEU A 162 10.86 -8.37 -4.01
N LEU A 163 11.70 -8.39 -2.97
CA LEU A 163 11.49 -9.23 -1.78
C LEU A 163 10.23 -8.82 -1.02
N GLY A 164 9.98 -7.52 -0.87
CA GLY A 164 8.77 -6.99 -0.25
C GLY A 164 7.50 -7.44 -0.98
N ALA A 165 7.50 -7.40 -2.32
CA ALA A 165 6.40 -7.92 -3.13
C ALA A 165 6.15 -9.42 -2.90
N ARG A 166 7.21 -10.23 -2.95
CA ARG A 166 7.08 -11.68 -2.75
C ARG A 166 6.63 -12.03 -1.32
N ALA A 167 7.17 -11.35 -0.31
CA ALA A 167 6.80 -11.57 1.08
C ALA A 167 5.34 -11.17 1.35
N MET A 168 4.88 -10.05 0.79
CA MET A 168 3.49 -9.63 0.92
C MET A 168 2.54 -10.60 0.22
N ALA A 169 2.84 -11.05 -0.99
CA ALA A 169 2.02 -12.05 -1.67
C ALA A 169 1.95 -13.38 -0.89
N ALA A 170 3.09 -13.85 -0.35
CA ALA A 170 3.13 -15.06 0.46
C ALA A 170 2.29 -14.93 1.75
N ALA A 171 2.42 -13.80 2.44
CA ALA A 171 1.65 -13.51 3.64
C ALA A 171 0.14 -13.45 3.36
N VAL A 172 -0.27 -12.73 2.31
CA VAL A 172 -1.69 -12.60 1.94
C VAL A 172 -2.26 -13.95 1.48
N ALA A 173 -1.50 -14.73 0.70
CA ALA A 173 -1.95 -16.06 0.26
C ALA A 173 -2.20 -16.99 1.46
N GLU A 174 -1.28 -17.02 2.42
CA GLU A 174 -1.44 -17.79 3.64
C GLU A 174 -2.61 -17.28 4.50
N ALA A 175 -2.73 -15.96 4.69
CA ALA A 175 -3.86 -15.36 5.41
C ALA A 175 -5.22 -15.70 4.77
N VAL A 176 -5.32 -15.66 3.44
CA VAL A 176 -6.55 -16.05 2.72
C VAL A 176 -6.85 -17.53 2.93
N ALA A 177 -5.84 -18.39 2.86
CA ALA A 177 -6.00 -19.83 3.03
C ALA A 177 -6.41 -20.22 4.46
N SER A 178 -5.69 -19.75 5.48
CA SER A 178 -5.85 -20.20 6.86
C SER A 178 -6.63 -19.23 7.75
N GLY A 179 -6.60 -17.93 7.45
CA GLY A 179 -7.04 -16.87 8.36
C GLY A 179 -6.06 -16.61 9.51
N SER A 180 -4.85 -17.18 9.45
CA SER A 180 -3.86 -17.10 10.51
C SER A 180 -2.86 -15.98 10.25
N VAL A 181 -2.85 -14.96 11.10
CA VAL A 181 -1.83 -13.90 11.01
C VAL A 181 -0.43 -14.42 11.35
N ALA A 182 -0.32 -15.36 12.29
CA ALA A 182 0.95 -16.00 12.61
C ALA A 182 1.48 -16.80 11.41
N GLY A 183 0.60 -17.54 10.72
CA GLY A 183 0.94 -18.23 9.48
C GLY A 183 1.40 -17.26 8.40
N ALA A 184 0.67 -16.15 8.21
CA ALA A 184 1.00 -15.12 7.23
C ALA A 184 2.40 -14.51 7.47
N VAL A 185 2.74 -14.23 8.73
CA VAL A 185 4.06 -13.71 9.11
C VAL A 185 5.16 -14.72 8.83
N GLU A 186 4.97 -15.98 9.20
CA GLU A 186 5.96 -17.03 8.91
C GLU A 186 6.14 -17.26 7.40
N ALA A 187 5.06 -17.22 6.63
CA ALA A 187 5.10 -17.29 5.17
C ALA A 187 5.90 -16.13 4.56
N ALA A 188 5.76 -14.91 5.11
CA ALA A 188 6.57 -13.76 4.71
C ALA A 188 8.05 -13.97 5.05
N LEU A 189 8.36 -14.36 6.29
CA LEU A 189 9.74 -14.56 6.74
C LEU A 189 10.49 -15.64 5.97
N ALA A 190 9.79 -16.69 5.52
CA ALA A 190 10.37 -17.74 4.68
C ALA A 190 10.89 -17.21 3.33
N VAL A 191 10.38 -16.06 2.86
CA VAL A 191 10.80 -15.40 1.63
C VAL A 191 11.91 -14.37 1.87
N LEU A 192 12.08 -13.88 3.11
CA LEU A 192 12.97 -12.77 3.47
C LEU A 192 14.31 -13.25 4.07
N PRO A 193 15.42 -13.25 3.29
CA PRO A 193 16.72 -13.68 3.77
C PRO A 193 17.26 -12.75 4.87
N GLU A 194 17.94 -13.32 5.87
CA GLU A 194 18.42 -12.58 7.06
C GLU A 194 19.48 -11.52 6.76
N ASP A 195 20.25 -11.71 5.70
CA ASP A 195 21.35 -10.84 5.26
C ASP A 195 20.90 -9.67 4.37
N THR A 196 19.59 -9.51 4.19
CA THR A 196 18.98 -8.36 3.49
C THR A 196 18.44 -7.34 4.49
N ALA A 197 18.36 -6.06 4.10
CA ALA A 197 17.85 -5.03 5.00
C ALA A 197 16.39 -5.30 5.38
N ILE A 198 15.56 -5.72 4.41
CA ILE A 198 14.16 -6.09 4.68
C ILE A 198 14.04 -7.30 5.62
N GLY A 199 14.86 -8.34 5.45
CA GLY A 199 14.79 -9.54 6.30
C GLY A 199 15.33 -9.31 7.71
N HIS A 200 16.36 -8.48 7.85
CA HIS A 200 16.84 -8.00 9.15
C HIS A 200 15.77 -7.16 9.86
N ASN A 201 15.19 -6.18 9.16
CA ASN A 201 14.20 -5.27 9.71
C ASN A 201 12.90 -5.99 10.08
N ALA A 202 12.44 -6.96 9.28
CA ALA A 202 11.27 -7.79 9.61
C ALA A 202 11.43 -8.48 10.96
N ARG A 203 12.56 -9.15 11.19
CA ARG A 203 12.85 -9.85 12.46
C ARG A 203 12.98 -8.87 13.64
N ARG A 204 13.60 -7.71 13.42
CA ARG A 204 13.70 -6.67 14.47
C ARG A 204 12.36 -6.06 14.83
N ALA A 205 11.54 -5.73 13.83
CA ALA A 205 10.19 -5.21 14.02
C ALA A 205 9.33 -6.18 14.84
N LEU A 206 9.32 -7.46 14.45
CA LEU A 206 8.61 -8.51 15.20
C LEU A 206 9.13 -8.62 16.64
N ALA A 207 10.45 -8.62 16.84
CA ALA A 207 11.03 -8.73 18.18
C ALA A 207 10.66 -7.56 19.11
N VAL A 208 10.65 -6.32 18.62
CA VAL A 208 10.26 -5.16 19.45
C VAL A 208 8.76 -5.13 19.71
N THR A 209 7.95 -5.49 18.72
CA THR A 209 6.50 -5.50 18.82
C THR A 209 5.99 -6.61 19.73
N ARG A 210 6.56 -7.82 19.65
CA ARG A 210 6.28 -8.93 20.58
C ARG A 210 6.63 -8.58 22.03
N ARG A 211 7.69 -7.80 22.25
CA ARG A 211 8.06 -7.31 23.59
C ARG A 211 7.07 -6.27 24.12
N ALA A 212 6.52 -5.42 23.24
CA ALA A 212 5.51 -4.45 23.62
C ALA A 212 4.15 -5.09 23.94
N GLY A 213 3.80 -6.18 23.24
CA GLY A 213 2.58 -6.97 23.50
C GLY A 213 1.26 -6.35 23.04
N ASP A 214 1.30 -5.10 22.55
CA ASP A 214 0.16 -4.37 21.99
C ASP A 214 0.63 -3.53 20.78
N PRO A 215 -0.13 -3.48 19.67
CA PRO A 215 0.30 -2.79 18.45
C PRO A 215 0.45 -1.29 18.64
N PHE A 216 -0.41 -0.63 19.43
CA PHE A 216 -0.28 0.80 19.69
C PHE A 216 0.91 1.08 20.60
N ALA A 217 1.12 0.26 21.63
CA ALA A 217 2.29 0.36 22.50
C ALA A 217 3.62 0.09 21.76
N ALA A 218 3.60 -0.66 20.65
CA ALA A 218 4.77 -0.95 19.84
C ALA A 218 5.25 0.23 18.98
N VAL A 219 4.41 1.24 18.72
CA VAL A 219 4.69 2.33 17.77
C VAL A 219 6.03 3.04 18.05
N PRO A 220 6.36 3.47 19.29
CA PRO A 220 7.65 4.13 19.54
C PRO A 220 8.86 3.21 19.33
N ALA A 221 8.70 1.91 19.63
CA ALA A 221 9.78 0.95 19.45
C ALA A 221 9.99 0.60 17.97
N LEU A 222 8.92 0.55 17.18
CA LEU A 222 8.97 0.37 15.73
C LEU A 222 9.61 1.58 15.04
N ASP A 223 9.20 2.79 15.42
CA ASP A 223 9.80 4.04 14.94
C ASP A 223 11.32 4.01 15.16
N GLY A 224 11.77 3.75 16.39
CA GLY A 224 13.19 3.73 16.72
C GLY A 224 14.03 2.61 16.08
N VAL A 225 13.43 1.56 15.51
CA VAL A 225 14.19 0.49 14.83
C VAL A 225 14.04 0.46 13.31
N LEU A 226 12.98 1.06 12.76
CA LEU A 226 12.70 1.07 11.33
C LEU A 226 12.93 2.42 10.66
N VAL A 227 12.64 3.51 11.38
CA VAL A 227 12.71 4.86 10.81
C VAL A 227 14.06 5.46 11.17
N ASP A 228 14.95 5.51 10.18
CA ASP A 228 16.18 6.28 10.30
C ASP A 228 15.91 7.74 9.89
N HIS A 229 16.14 8.67 10.83
CA HIS A 229 15.98 10.11 10.56
C HIS A 229 17.20 10.73 9.86
N VAL A 230 18.25 9.95 9.54
CA VAL A 230 19.36 10.40 8.70
C VAL A 230 18.96 10.47 7.22
N TYR A 231 18.15 9.51 6.75
CA TYR A 231 17.54 9.54 5.42
C TYR A 231 16.08 9.09 5.50
N SER A 232 15.16 10.07 5.56
CA SER A 232 13.73 9.80 5.63
C SER A 232 13.17 9.46 4.25
N TYR A 233 12.94 8.17 4.01
CA TYR A 233 12.26 7.67 2.82
C TYR A 233 11.09 6.77 3.23
N GLY A 234 9.90 7.36 3.30
CA GLY A 234 8.71 6.78 3.93
C GLY A 234 8.07 5.58 3.24
N VAL A 235 8.59 5.19 2.06
CA VAL A 235 8.03 4.13 1.21
C VAL A 235 9.06 3.04 0.91
N GLY A 236 10.11 2.91 1.73
CA GLY A 236 11.07 1.82 1.60
C GLY A 236 10.44 0.47 1.99
N ALA A 237 10.53 -0.55 1.13
CA ALA A 237 9.98 -1.87 1.41
C ALA A 237 10.60 -2.52 2.66
N ALA A 238 11.87 -2.20 2.94
CA ALA A 238 12.58 -2.62 4.13
C ALA A 238 12.05 -2.00 5.44
N GLN A 239 11.12 -1.05 5.38
CA GLN A 239 10.48 -0.43 6.55
C GLN A 239 8.99 -0.76 6.58
N THR A 240 8.28 -0.53 5.48
CA THR A 240 6.82 -0.63 5.45
C THR A 240 6.31 -2.07 5.55
N VAL A 241 6.94 -3.02 4.85
CA VAL A 241 6.57 -4.45 4.94
C VAL A 241 6.84 -5.01 6.34
N PRO A 242 8.03 -4.82 6.96
CA PRO A 242 8.28 -5.16 8.36
C PRO A 242 7.29 -4.55 9.36
N ALA A 243 6.97 -3.26 9.23
CA ALA A 243 6.00 -2.59 10.10
C ALA A 243 4.62 -3.23 9.98
N ALA A 244 4.15 -3.46 8.75
CA ALA A 244 2.85 -4.08 8.49
C ALA A 244 2.75 -5.50 9.06
N LEU A 245 3.77 -6.35 8.85
CA LEU A 245 3.81 -7.71 9.40
C LEU A 245 3.77 -7.70 10.93
N ALA A 246 4.60 -6.86 11.56
CA ALA A 246 4.69 -6.80 13.02
C ALA A 246 3.40 -6.27 13.67
N LEU A 247 2.78 -5.25 13.08
CA LEU A 247 1.54 -4.67 13.60
C LEU A 247 0.33 -5.56 13.36
N ALA A 248 0.27 -6.26 12.23
CA ALA A 248 -0.74 -7.30 12.00
C ALA A 248 -0.60 -8.45 13.01
N GLU A 249 0.64 -8.88 13.30
CA GLU A 249 0.88 -9.92 14.30
C GLU A 249 0.42 -9.50 15.70
N ALA A 250 0.86 -8.33 16.18
CA ALA A 250 0.49 -7.85 17.52
C ALA A 250 -1.00 -7.52 17.65
N SER A 251 -1.69 -7.18 16.55
CA SER A 251 -3.13 -7.01 16.57
C SER A 251 -3.89 -8.34 16.63
N GLY A 252 -3.24 -9.47 16.35
CA GLY A 252 -3.90 -10.76 16.16
C GLY A 252 -4.71 -10.82 14.86
N GLY A 253 -4.33 -10.03 13.85
CA GLY A 253 -5.11 -9.88 12.62
C GLY A 253 -6.35 -8.99 12.75
N ASP A 254 -6.52 -8.30 13.88
CA ASP A 254 -7.61 -7.33 14.08
C ASP A 254 -7.31 -6.03 13.33
N LEU A 255 -8.21 -5.65 12.41
CA LEU A 255 -8.07 -4.46 11.59
C LEU A 255 -8.17 -3.17 12.41
N GLY A 256 -9.08 -3.13 13.39
CA GLY A 256 -9.32 -1.98 14.26
C GLY A 256 -8.14 -1.63 15.17
N ARG A 257 -7.20 -2.57 15.36
CA ARG A 257 -5.95 -2.37 16.11
C ARG A 257 -4.74 -2.21 15.19
N ALA A 258 -4.66 -2.96 14.09
CA ALA A 258 -3.51 -2.89 13.18
C ALA A 258 -3.42 -1.55 12.43
N VAL A 259 -4.51 -1.13 11.79
CA VAL A 259 -4.52 0.05 10.92
C VAL A 259 -4.23 1.35 11.70
N PRO A 260 -4.88 1.63 12.85
CA PRO A 260 -4.58 2.84 13.61
C PRO A 260 -3.16 2.88 14.15
N ALA A 261 -2.62 1.74 14.60
CA ALA A 261 -1.23 1.68 15.06
C ALA A 261 -0.24 1.95 13.92
N ALA A 262 -0.50 1.40 12.73
CA ALA A 262 0.32 1.67 11.55
C ALA A 262 0.25 3.13 11.11
N ALA A 263 -0.94 3.74 11.19
CA ALA A 263 -1.13 5.16 10.87
C ALA A 263 -0.38 6.11 11.84
N CYS A 264 -0.07 5.66 13.07
CA CYS A 264 0.76 6.41 14.01
C CYS A 264 2.25 6.41 13.66
N LEU A 265 2.73 5.52 12.79
CA LEU A 265 4.08 5.59 12.21
C LEU A 265 4.08 6.62 11.09
N ALA A 266 4.07 7.90 11.45
CA ALA A 266 3.82 9.02 10.53
C ALA A 266 4.73 9.03 9.28
N ALA A 267 5.99 8.59 9.42
CA ALA A 267 6.93 8.47 8.31
C ALA A 267 6.55 7.37 7.30
N LEU A 268 5.86 6.33 7.74
CA LEU A 268 5.47 5.15 6.94
C LEU A 268 3.97 5.12 6.62
N ALA A 269 3.24 6.19 6.95
CA ALA A 269 1.79 6.24 6.94
C ALA A 269 1.15 6.23 5.54
N ASP A 270 1.96 6.25 4.48
CA ASP A 270 1.48 6.05 3.11
C ASP A 270 1.05 4.60 2.91
N SER A 271 1.96 3.66 3.12
CA SER A 271 1.74 2.25 2.74
C SER A 271 1.65 1.29 3.92
N ALA A 272 2.29 1.57 5.06
CA ALA A 272 2.24 0.65 6.20
C ALA A 272 0.80 0.38 6.69
N PRO A 273 -0.10 1.39 6.78
CA PRO A 273 -1.50 1.14 7.13
C PRO A 273 -2.23 0.30 6.08
N ALA A 274 -1.99 0.56 4.79
CA ALA A 274 -2.58 -0.18 3.67
C ALA A 274 -2.15 -1.65 3.68
N LEU A 275 -0.86 -1.93 3.84
CA LEU A 275 -0.33 -3.30 3.92
C LEU A 275 -0.79 -4.03 5.19
N ALA A 276 -0.81 -3.36 6.35
CA ALA A 276 -1.34 -3.93 7.59
C ALA A 276 -2.84 -4.23 7.48
N GLY A 277 -3.59 -3.32 6.85
CA GLY A 277 -5.01 -3.48 6.56
C GLY A 277 -5.26 -4.67 5.63
N ALA A 278 -4.43 -4.86 4.60
CA ALA A 278 -4.53 -6.02 3.70
C ALA A 278 -4.38 -7.35 4.46
N LEU A 279 -3.38 -7.46 5.33
CA LEU A 279 -3.13 -8.66 6.13
C LEU A 279 -4.25 -8.91 7.13
N ALA A 280 -4.65 -7.89 7.90
CA ALA A 280 -5.73 -8.00 8.88
C ALA A 280 -7.07 -8.33 8.21
N GLY A 281 -7.37 -7.68 7.08
CA GLY A 281 -8.56 -7.95 6.28
C GLY A 281 -8.57 -9.35 5.67
N ALA A 282 -7.42 -9.85 5.21
CA ALA A 282 -7.28 -11.23 4.73
C ALA A 282 -7.50 -12.25 5.85
N CYS A 283 -7.07 -11.96 7.09
CA CYS A 283 -7.29 -12.83 8.24
C CYS A 283 -8.75 -12.82 8.71
N GLY A 284 -9.30 -11.62 8.92
CA GLY A 284 -10.64 -11.40 9.50
C GLY A 284 -11.79 -11.55 8.50
N GLY A 285 -11.52 -11.41 7.21
CA GLY A 285 -12.55 -11.41 6.17
C GLY A 285 -13.26 -10.06 6.01
N TYR A 286 -13.95 -9.89 4.89
CA TYR A 286 -14.68 -8.66 4.57
C TYR A 286 -15.76 -8.33 5.61
N GLY A 287 -16.44 -9.35 6.14
CA GLY A 287 -17.47 -9.18 7.17
C GLY A 287 -16.96 -8.64 8.52
N ALA A 288 -15.66 -8.69 8.78
CA ALA A 288 -15.06 -8.15 10.02
C ALA A 288 -14.77 -6.64 9.93
N ILE A 289 -14.84 -6.04 8.75
CA ILE A 289 -14.51 -4.63 8.54
C ILE A 289 -15.73 -3.75 8.89
N PRO A 290 -15.59 -2.69 9.69
CA PRO A 290 -16.70 -1.81 10.01
C PRO A 290 -17.37 -1.21 8.77
N GLU A 291 -18.70 -1.21 8.73
CA GLU A 291 -19.49 -0.77 7.56
C GLU A 291 -19.15 0.67 7.12
N ALA A 292 -18.93 1.58 8.06
CA ALA A 292 -18.56 2.97 7.75
C ALA A 292 -17.22 3.08 7.01
N TRP A 293 -16.27 2.20 7.33
CA TRP A 293 -14.96 2.13 6.68
C TRP A 293 -15.08 1.52 5.28
N ILE A 294 -15.90 0.47 5.12
CA ILE A 294 -16.24 -0.09 3.81
C ILE A 294 -16.87 1.00 2.91
N ALA A 295 -17.90 1.68 3.41
CA ALA A 295 -18.63 2.69 2.65
C ALA A 295 -17.72 3.85 2.19
N SER A 296 -16.77 4.26 3.05
CA SER A 296 -15.82 5.33 2.73
C SER A 296 -14.69 4.88 1.81
N SER A 297 -14.40 3.57 1.75
CA SER A 297 -13.20 3.02 1.11
C SER A 297 -13.45 2.20 -0.16
N ARG A 298 -14.70 1.99 -0.56
CA ARG A 298 -15.03 1.18 -1.75
C ARG A 298 -14.94 1.91 -3.08
N THR A 299 -15.11 3.24 -3.11
CA THR A 299 -15.12 4.01 -4.36
C THR A 299 -13.77 4.67 -4.60
N LEU A 300 -13.15 4.36 -5.74
CA LEU A 300 -11.86 4.89 -6.14
C LEU A 300 -11.98 6.34 -6.60
N ALA A 301 -11.01 7.17 -6.21
CA ALA A 301 -11.04 8.60 -6.47
C ALA A 301 -10.64 8.96 -7.91
N GLY A 302 -9.88 8.08 -8.58
CA GLY A 302 -9.21 8.38 -9.84
C GLY A 302 -8.15 9.45 -9.69
N CYS A 303 -7.55 9.53 -8.49
CA CYS A 303 -6.54 10.53 -8.21
C CYS A 303 -5.23 10.14 -8.92
N CYS A 304 -4.78 8.91 -8.83
CA CYS A 304 -3.55 8.44 -9.45
C CYS A 304 -3.76 7.90 -10.87
N LEU A 305 -4.87 7.20 -11.07
CA LEU A 305 -5.25 6.57 -12.34
C LEU A 305 -6.66 7.07 -12.72
N PRO A 306 -6.78 8.11 -13.58
CA PRO A 306 -8.06 8.76 -13.86
C PRO A 306 -9.17 7.83 -14.37
N ASP A 307 -8.82 6.77 -15.11
CA ASP A 307 -9.78 5.79 -15.63
C ASP A 307 -10.45 4.93 -14.53
N LEU A 308 -9.93 4.98 -13.31
CA LEU A 308 -10.53 4.32 -12.15
C LEU A 308 -11.52 5.22 -11.38
N ALA A 309 -11.67 6.49 -11.76
CA ALA A 309 -12.55 7.42 -11.06
C ALA A 309 -13.99 6.88 -10.95
N GLY A 310 -14.50 6.80 -9.72
CA GLY A 310 -15.87 6.37 -9.44
C GLY A 310 -16.11 4.86 -9.54
N ARG A 311 -15.09 4.06 -9.89
CA ARG A 311 -15.22 2.60 -9.89
C ARG A 311 -15.29 2.04 -8.48
N ASP A 312 -16.03 0.96 -8.33
CA ASP A 312 -16.18 0.23 -7.07
C ASP A 312 -15.14 -0.89 -6.97
N LEU A 313 -14.27 -0.80 -5.96
CA LEU A 313 -13.22 -1.78 -5.71
C LEU A 313 -13.80 -3.17 -5.41
N MET A 314 -14.95 -3.24 -4.73
CA MET A 314 -15.56 -4.52 -4.37
C MET A 314 -16.22 -5.20 -5.56
N GLU A 315 -16.73 -4.45 -6.53
CA GLU A 315 -17.19 -5.00 -7.81
C GLU A 315 -16.02 -5.55 -8.62
N ILE A 316 -14.90 -4.80 -8.70
CA ILE A 316 -13.67 -5.27 -9.38
C ILE A 316 -13.21 -6.62 -8.81
N VAL A 317 -13.16 -6.75 -7.49
CA VAL A 317 -12.71 -7.98 -6.83
C VAL A 317 -13.71 -9.12 -7.02
N SER A 318 -15.01 -8.84 -6.98
CA SER A 318 -16.04 -9.87 -7.15
C SER A 318 -15.93 -10.49 -8.55
N ASN A 319 -15.82 -9.66 -9.58
CA ASN A 319 -15.66 -10.13 -10.97
C ASN A 319 -14.38 -10.95 -11.15
N LEU A 320 -13.26 -10.49 -10.58
CA LEU A 320 -11.98 -11.20 -10.61
C LEU A 320 -12.09 -12.61 -9.98
N THR A 321 -12.84 -12.75 -8.88
CA THR A 321 -13.02 -14.05 -8.24
C THR A 321 -13.98 -14.97 -9.01
N GLU A 322 -15.00 -14.43 -9.68
CA GLU A 322 -15.94 -15.21 -10.50
C GLU A 322 -15.25 -15.78 -11.75
N GLU A 323 -14.49 -14.96 -12.48
CA GLU A 323 -13.73 -15.40 -13.67
C GLU A 323 -12.69 -16.49 -13.34
N SER A 324 -12.10 -16.46 -12.14
CA SER A 324 -11.16 -17.49 -11.69
C SER A 324 -11.80 -18.85 -11.40
N HIS A 325 -13.10 -18.89 -11.09
CA HIS A 325 -13.83 -20.15 -10.85
C HIS A 325 -14.28 -20.82 -12.16
N ASP A 326 -14.53 -20.04 -13.22
CA ASP A 326 -14.91 -20.55 -14.54
C ASP A 326 -13.72 -21.11 -15.34
N ALA A 327 -12.48 -20.78 -14.95
CA ALA A 327 -11.25 -21.21 -15.61
C ALA A 327 -10.57 -22.45 -14.96
N ALA A 328 -11.09 -22.96 -13.84
CA ALA A 328 -10.55 -24.10 -13.07
C ALA A 328 -11.39 -25.37 -13.25
#